data_AF-A0A7S4VXE4-F1
#
_entry.id   AF-A0A7S4VXE4-F1
#
_cell.length_a   1.000
_cell.length_b   1.000
_cell.length_c   1.000
_cell.angle_alpha   90.00
_cell.angle_beta   90.00
_cell.angle_gamma   90.00
#
_symmetry.space_group_name_H-M   'P 1'
#
loop_
_entity.id
_entity.type
_entity.pdbx_description
1 polymer ?
#
loop_
_entity_poly.entity_id
_entity_poly.type
_entity_poly.pdbx_seq_one_letter_code
_entity_poly.pdbx_strand_id
1 'polypeptide(L)'
;PTTRCWSLIPHMNLQHSSCAAVSLCGKLIVVGGYDGNTCHAACEAYDPTTCLWSNAPSMQTKRSACAAVEVDGTLYVMGGTDGRKGLSSVEKLEMQQSNNNGNFLQLTTQPQMTQQHSTSMAQSTGSQADQ
;
A
#
# COMPACT_ATOMS: atom_id res chain seq x y z
N PRO A 1 9.16 25.18 -12.19
CA PRO A 1 7.81 25.06 -12.79
C PRO A 1 7.30 26.40 -13.33
N THR A 2 6.76 26.41 -14.55
CA THR A 2 6.53 27.60 -15.38
C THR A 2 5.34 28.46 -14.97
N THR A 3 4.39 27.92 -14.20
CA THR A 3 3.13 28.63 -13.87
C THR A 3 2.91 28.90 -12.38
N ARG A 4 3.65 28.24 -11.46
CA ARG A 4 3.51 28.36 -9.98
C ARG A 4 2.05 28.35 -9.45
N CYS A 5 1.11 27.81 -10.21
CA CYS A 5 -0.30 27.76 -9.87
C CYS A 5 -0.77 26.31 -9.80
N TRP A 6 -1.66 26.02 -8.84
CA TRP A 6 -2.39 24.75 -8.79
C TRP A 6 -3.51 24.77 -9.83
N SER A 7 -3.76 23.63 -10.45
CA SER A 7 -4.89 23.42 -11.35
C SER A 7 -5.60 22.12 -10.99
N LEU A 8 -6.92 22.09 -11.16
CA LEU A 8 -7.72 20.90 -10.93
C LEU A 8 -7.55 19.94 -12.11
N ILE A 9 -7.38 18.66 -11.79
CA ILE A 9 -7.48 17.53 -12.72
C ILE A 9 -8.80 16.78 -12.45
N PRO A 10 -9.20 15.81 -13.30
CA PRO A 10 -10.39 15.00 -13.05
C PRO A 10 -10.38 14.38 -11.64
N HIS A 11 -11.55 14.31 -11.03
CA HIS A 11 -11.74 13.78 -9.68
C HIS A 11 -11.52 12.26 -9.66
N MET A 12 -10.98 11.74 -8.55
CA MET A 12 -10.96 10.30 -8.26
C MET A 12 -12.40 9.75 -8.22
N ASN A 13 -12.59 8.45 -8.48
CA ASN A 13 -13.92 7.84 -8.46
C ASN A 13 -14.43 7.66 -7.02
N LEU A 14 -13.51 7.46 -6.07
CA LEU A 14 -13.83 7.40 -4.65
C LEU A 14 -13.32 8.65 -3.94
N GLN A 15 -14.03 9.05 -2.89
CA GLN A 15 -13.54 10.06 -1.96
C GLN A 15 -12.56 9.40 -1.00
N HIS A 16 -11.37 9.98 -0.89
CA HIS A 16 -10.31 9.47 -0.03
C HIS A 16 -9.89 10.54 0.96
N SER A 17 -9.90 10.19 2.25
CA SER A 17 -9.05 10.83 3.26
C SER A 17 -8.01 9.82 3.76
N SER A 18 -6.84 10.31 4.19
CA SER A 18 -5.78 9.44 4.74
C SER A 18 -5.35 8.29 3.81
N CYS A 19 -5.42 8.48 2.49
CA CYS A 19 -4.86 7.55 1.50
C CYS A 19 -3.36 7.77 1.33
N ALA A 20 -2.70 6.83 0.67
CA ALA A 20 -1.34 7.00 0.16
C ALA A 20 -1.35 7.07 -1.37
N ALA A 21 -0.37 7.75 -1.95
CA ALA A 21 -0.21 7.85 -3.40
C ALA A 21 1.23 7.57 -3.83
N VAL A 22 1.40 6.92 -4.97
CA VAL A 22 2.71 6.53 -5.53
C VAL A 22 2.72 6.70 -7.04
N SER A 23 3.88 7.03 -7.63
CA SER A 23 4.06 6.94 -9.08
C SER A 23 4.53 5.53 -9.44
N LEU A 24 3.82 4.84 -10.33
CA LEU A 24 4.17 3.50 -10.80
C LEU A 24 3.78 3.34 -12.27
N CYS A 25 4.71 2.86 -13.10
CA CYS A 25 4.48 2.61 -14.53
C CYS A 25 3.90 3.83 -15.29
N GLY A 26 4.34 5.04 -14.95
CA GLY A 26 3.87 6.28 -15.57
C GLY A 26 2.48 6.74 -15.12
N LYS A 27 1.88 6.06 -14.15
CA LYS A 27 0.56 6.39 -13.57
C LYS A 27 0.70 6.85 -12.12
N LEU A 28 -0.28 7.60 -11.63
CA LEU A 28 -0.42 7.90 -10.21
C LEU A 28 -1.39 6.89 -9.60
N ILE A 29 -0.90 6.07 -8.68
CA ILE A 29 -1.70 5.06 -7.98
C ILE A 29 -2.06 5.59 -6.60
N VAL A 30 -3.35 5.63 -6.28
CA VAL A 30 -3.89 5.96 -4.96
C VAL A 30 -4.37 4.68 -4.31
N VAL A 31 -4.02 4.45 -3.04
CA VAL A 31 -4.34 3.21 -2.31
C VAL A 31 -4.96 3.48 -0.95
N GLY A 32 -5.99 2.69 -0.65
CA GLY A 32 -6.70 2.72 0.63
C GLY A 32 -7.27 4.10 0.92
N GLY A 33 -7.54 4.35 2.19
CA GLY A 33 -8.14 5.58 2.67
C GLY A 33 -9.40 5.33 3.49
N TYR A 34 -10.04 6.43 3.84
CA TYR A 34 -11.30 6.51 4.56
C TYR A 34 -12.29 7.35 3.74
N ASP A 35 -13.44 6.76 3.43
CA ASP A 35 -14.47 7.33 2.55
C ASP A 35 -15.49 8.23 3.26
N GLY A 36 -15.25 8.52 4.54
CA GLY A 36 -16.19 9.23 5.41
C GLY A 36 -16.95 8.30 6.36
N ASN A 37 -17.02 7.01 6.07
CA ASN A 37 -17.74 6.01 6.87
C ASN A 37 -16.85 4.83 7.30
N THR A 38 -16.01 4.30 6.39
CA THR A 38 -15.14 3.14 6.68
C THR A 38 -13.80 3.26 5.98
N CYS A 39 -12.79 2.60 6.56
CA CYS A 39 -11.55 2.33 5.83
C CYS A 39 -11.85 1.33 4.70
N HIS A 40 -11.19 1.44 3.55
CA HIS A 40 -11.37 0.50 2.45
C HIS A 40 -10.03 0.05 1.86
N ALA A 41 -10.11 -0.93 0.97
CA ALA A 41 -8.97 -1.55 0.31
C ALA A 41 -8.82 -1.13 -1.17
N ALA A 42 -9.72 -0.29 -1.66
CA ALA A 42 -9.73 0.15 -3.06
C ALA A 42 -8.42 0.85 -3.46
N CYS A 43 -8.02 0.62 -4.71
CA CYS A 43 -6.91 1.27 -5.36
C CYS A 43 -7.39 1.88 -6.68
N GLU A 44 -6.91 3.07 -7.02
CA GLU A 44 -7.24 3.76 -8.27
C GLU A 44 -5.98 4.24 -8.96
N ALA A 45 -5.98 4.24 -10.29
CA ALA A 45 -4.86 4.69 -11.11
C ALA A 45 -5.29 5.86 -11.99
N TYR A 46 -4.59 6.99 -11.88
CA TYR A 46 -4.70 8.10 -12.82
C TYR A 46 -3.67 7.96 -13.93
N ASP A 47 -4.14 7.97 -15.16
CA ASP A 47 -3.32 7.97 -16.35
C ASP A 47 -3.21 9.41 -16.90
N PRO A 48 -2.04 10.06 -16.80
CA PRO A 48 -1.87 11.43 -17.26
C PRO A 48 -1.95 11.58 -18.79
N THR A 49 -1.88 10.48 -19.56
CA THR A 49 -1.99 10.52 -21.03
C THR A 49 -3.44 10.60 -21.49
N THR A 50 -4.34 9.93 -20.77
CA THR A 50 -5.78 9.94 -21.06
C THR A 50 -6.55 10.91 -20.16
N CYS A 51 -5.91 11.40 -19.11
CA CYS A 51 -6.53 12.20 -18.05
C CYS A 51 -7.70 11.49 -17.37
N LEU A 52 -7.65 10.16 -17.25
CA LEU A 52 -8.73 9.38 -16.65
C LEU A 52 -8.25 8.61 -15.42
N TRP A 53 -9.17 8.44 -14.47
CA TRP A 53 -9.04 7.51 -13.38
C TRP A 53 -9.64 6.16 -13.76
N SER A 54 -8.96 5.08 -13.39
CA SER A 54 -9.44 3.71 -13.56
C SER A 54 -9.22 2.91 -12.28
N ASN A 55 -10.06 1.90 -12.04
CA ASN A 55 -9.85 0.96 -10.95
C ASN A 55 -8.53 0.19 -11.12
N ALA A 56 -7.79 0.05 -10.03
CA ALA A 56 -6.61 -0.82 -9.94
C ALA A 56 -6.90 -2.01 -9.01
N PRO A 57 -6.05 -3.06 -9.00
CA PRO A 57 -6.20 -4.16 -8.06
C PRO A 57 -6.25 -3.68 -6.60
N SER A 58 -7.33 -4.00 -5.90
CA SER A 58 -7.52 -3.67 -4.48
C SER A 58 -6.54 -4.44 -3.59
N MET A 59 -6.21 -3.86 -2.42
CA MET A 59 -5.54 -4.58 -1.34
C MET A 59 -6.43 -5.69 -0.78
N GLN A 60 -5.82 -6.69 -0.13
CA GLN A 60 -6.53 -7.71 0.64
C GLN A 60 -7.02 -7.15 1.97
N THR A 61 -6.22 -6.27 2.60
CA THR A 61 -6.60 -5.61 3.86
C THR A 61 -7.00 -4.18 3.56
N LYS A 62 -8.13 -3.73 4.12
CA LYS A 62 -8.46 -2.30 4.14
C LYS A 62 -7.45 -1.53 4.97
N ARG A 63 -7.00 -0.37 4.48
CA ARG A 63 -5.99 0.45 5.15
C ARG A 63 -6.36 1.92 5.02
N SER A 64 -6.32 2.67 6.11
CA SER A 64 -6.21 4.14 6.10
C SER A 64 -4.97 4.57 6.88
N ALA A 65 -4.48 5.79 6.63
CA ALA A 65 -3.24 6.32 7.19
C ALA A 65 -2.04 5.39 6.97
N CYS A 66 -2.01 4.70 5.82
CA CYS A 66 -0.92 3.82 5.43
C CYS A 66 0.20 4.60 4.72
N ALA A 67 1.36 3.95 4.59
CA ALA A 67 2.44 4.41 3.72
C ALA A 67 2.49 3.54 2.47
N ALA A 68 2.87 4.13 1.33
CA ALA A 68 3.08 3.43 0.08
C ALA A 68 4.37 3.89 -0.60
N VAL A 69 5.06 2.96 -1.25
CA VAL A 69 6.30 3.24 -1.99
C VAL A 69 6.43 2.28 -3.17
N GLU A 70 7.05 2.75 -4.25
CA GLU A 70 7.45 1.92 -5.38
C GLU A 70 8.94 1.55 -5.21
N VAL A 71 9.25 0.27 -5.39
CA VAL A 71 10.61 -0.26 -5.39
C VAL A 71 10.72 -1.29 -6.52
N ASP A 72 11.58 -1.03 -7.49
CA ASP A 72 11.87 -1.90 -8.63
C ASP A 72 10.61 -2.38 -9.38
N GLY A 73 9.70 -1.44 -9.69
CA GLY A 73 8.44 -1.69 -10.38
C GLY A 73 7.37 -2.35 -9.52
N THR A 74 7.61 -2.50 -8.22
CA THR A 74 6.67 -3.12 -7.28
C THR A 74 6.15 -2.10 -6.29
N LEU A 75 4.83 -2.03 -6.14
CA LEU A 75 4.19 -1.21 -5.12
C LEU A 75 4.15 -1.95 -3.79
N TYR A 76 4.63 -1.32 -2.73
CA TYR A 76 4.53 -1.79 -1.35
C TYR A 76 3.63 -0.86 -0.55
N VAL A 77 2.65 -1.42 0.15
CA VAL A 77 1.75 -0.69 1.06
C VAL A 77 1.91 -1.25 2.46
N MET A 78 2.22 -0.40 3.43
CA MET A 78 2.59 -0.80 4.78
C MET A 78 1.88 0.02 5.84
N GLY A 79 1.63 -0.64 6.97
CA GLY A 79 1.06 0.03 8.14
C GLY A 79 -0.38 0.48 7.96
N GLY A 80 -0.73 1.54 8.67
CA GLY A 80 -2.08 2.11 8.72
C GLY A 80 -3.00 1.39 9.73
N THR A 81 -4.30 1.60 9.57
CA THR A 81 -5.36 0.95 10.35
C THR A 81 -6.41 0.32 9.46
N ASP A 82 -6.96 -0.83 9.86
CA ASP A 82 -8.13 -1.44 9.21
C ASP A 82 -9.47 -0.86 9.71
N GLY A 83 -9.42 0.18 10.54
CA GLY A 83 -10.57 0.75 11.24
C GLY A 83 -10.89 0.07 12.57
N ARG A 84 -10.14 -0.97 12.97
CA ARG A 84 -10.23 -1.60 14.30
C ARG A 84 -8.89 -1.62 15.01
N LYS A 85 -7.80 -1.86 14.29
CA LYS A 85 -6.44 -1.92 14.85
C LYS A 85 -5.40 -1.36 13.90
N GLY A 86 -4.27 -0.94 14.48
CA GLY A 86 -3.05 -0.69 13.73
C GLY A 86 -2.54 -1.95 13.05
N LEU A 87 -1.96 -1.79 11.87
CA LEU A 87 -1.41 -2.87 11.06
C LEU A 87 0.11 -2.80 11.11
N SER A 88 0.77 -3.93 11.32
CA SER A 88 2.22 -4.12 11.10
C SER A 88 2.52 -4.80 9.77
N SER A 89 1.47 -5.19 9.05
CA SER A 89 1.59 -5.97 7.83
C SER A 89 1.89 -5.10 6.61
N VAL A 90 2.51 -5.73 5.60
CA VAL A 90 2.87 -5.13 4.32
C VAL A 90 2.25 -5.94 3.19
N GLU A 91 1.67 -5.28 2.20
CA GLU A 91 1.18 -5.89 0.97
C GLU A 91 1.97 -5.37 -0.21
N LYS A 92 2.24 -6.23 -1.20
CA LYS A 92 2.89 -5.84 -2.44
C LYS A 92 2.00 -6.11 -3.65
N LEU A 93 2.12 -5.25 -4.66
CA LEU A 93 1.49 -5.41 -5.97
C LEU A 93 2.55 -5.22 -7.06
N GLU A 94 2.75 -6.27 -7.84
CA GLU A 94 3.57 -6.22 -9.06
C GLU A 94 2.65 -5.86 -10.22
N MET A 95 2.77 -4.64 -10.74
CA MET A 95 2.07 -4.24 -11.96
C MET A 95 2.98 -4.46 -13.16
N GLN A 96 2.54 -5.28 -14.10
CA GLN A 96 3.24 -5.42 -15.35
C GLN A 96 3.15 -4.12 -16.14
N GLN A 97 4.31 -3.61 -16.55
CA GLN A 97 4.36 -2.71 -17.68
C GLN A 97 3.88 -3.51 -18.89
N SER A 98 2.94 -2.96 -19.67
CA SER A 98 2.61 -3.55 -20.96
C SER A 98 3.90 -3.66 -21.76
N ASN A 99 4.41 -4.87 -21.96
CA ASN A 99 5.40 -5.09 -23.00
C ASN A 99 4.69 -4.89 -24.35
N ASN A 100 5.41 -4.42 -25.38
CA ASN A 100 4.87 -4.24 -26.73
C ASN A 100 4.39 -5.55 -27.40
N ASN A 101 4.31 -6.66 -26.65
CA ASN A 101 4.12 -8.00 -27.17
C ASN A 101 2.77 -8.63 -26.76
N GLY A 102 1.89 -7.86 -26.09
CA GLY A 102 0.49 -8.23 -25.87
C GLY A 102 0.25 -9.45 -24.98
N ASN A 103 1.23 -9.89 -24.18
CA ASN A 103 1.09 -11.08 -23.34
C ASN A 103 0.98 -10.68 -21.86
N PHE A 104 -0.22 -10.79 -21.29
CA PHE A 104 -0.49 -10.56 -19.87
C PHE A 104 -0.08 -11.79 -19.06
N LEU A 105 0.89 -11.66 -18.16
CA LEU A 105 1.17 -12.68 -17.15
C LEU A 105 0.22 -12.46 -15.96
N GLN A 106 -0.20 -13.54 -15.32
CA GLN A 106 -1.21 -13.53 -14.27
C GLN A 106 -0.74 -12.77 -13.02
N LEU A 107 -1.56 -11.86 -12.49
CA LEU A 107 -1.31 -11.18 -11.21
C LEU A 107 -1.27 -12.23 -10.08
N THR A 108 -0.17 -12.30 -9.35
CA THR A 108 -0.04 -13.20 -8.19
C THR A 108 0.13 -12.36 -6.92
N THR A 109 -0.87 -12.34 -6.05
CA THR A 109 -0.73 -11.83 -4.68
C THR A 109 -0.09 -12.92 -3.81
N GLN A 110 1.06 -12.65 -3.19
CA GLN A 110 1.66 -13.59 -2.23
C GLN A 110 0.94 -13.51 -0.86
N PRO A 111 0.69 -14.64 -0.20
CA PRO A 111 0.24 -14.66 1.20
C PRO A 111 1.37 -14.17 2.13
N GLN A 112 1.00 -13.44 3.18
CA GLN A 112 1.94 -12.78 4.07
C GLN A 112 2.81 -13.75 4.88
N MET A 113 4.09 -13.39 5.07
CA MET A 113 4.92 -13.96 6.13
C MET A 113 4.40 -13.50 7.49
N THR A 114 3.83 -14.42 8.27
CA THR A 114 3.61 -14.23 9.70
C THR A 114 4.96 -14.26 10.41
N GLN A 115 5.46 -13.11 10.88
CA GLN A 115 6.59 -13.09 11.80
C GLN A 115 6.13 -13.66 13.15
N GLN A 116 6.66 -14.83 13.51
CA GLN A 116 6.57 -15.33 14.89
C GLN A 116 7.49 -14.47 15.76
N HIS A 117 6.94 -13.74 16.72
CA HIS A 117 7.73 -13.12 17.77
C HIS A 117 8.23 -14.21 18.73
N SER A 118 9.49 -14.61 18.58
CA SER A 118 10.19 -15.39 19.61
C SER A 118 10.75 -14.45 20.67
N THR A 119 10.05 -14.27 21.80
CA THR A 119 10.64 -13.68 23.01
C THR A 119 11.35 -14.77 23.80
N SER A 120 12.67 -14.87 23.63
CA SER A 120 13.54 -15.65 24.53
C SER A 120 13.90 -14.77 25.74
N MET A 121 13.23 -14.96 26.87
CA MET A 121 13.71 -14.51 28.18
C MET A 121 14.50 -15.67 28.82
N ALA A 122 15.83 -15.64 28.69
CA ALA A 122 16.71 -16.44 29.52
C ALA A 122 17.01 -15.64 30.79
N GLN A 123 16.40 -16.01 31.93
CA GLN A 123 16.90 -15.58 33.23
C GLN A 123 17.87 -16.65 33.72
N SER A 124 19.13 -16.22 33.89
CA SER A 124 20.24 -16.98 34.42
C SER A 124 19.99 -17.40 35.86
N THR A 125 20.08 -18.70 36.13
CA THR A 125 20.31 -19.22 37.48
C THR A 125 21.76 -18.93 37.87
N GLY A 126 21.94 -18.18 38.96
CA GLY A 126 23.25 -17.93 39.56
C GLY A 126 23.09 -17.94 41.08
N SER A 127 23.34 -19.10 41.69
CA SER A 127 23.46 -19.25 43.13
C SER A 127 24.72 -18.55 43.63
N GLN A 128 24.58 -17.68 44.62
CA GLN A 128 25.67 -17.38 45.54
C GLN A 128 25.21 -17.79 46.94
N ALA A 129 25.87 -18.83 47.43
CA ALA A 129 25.92 -19.16 48.85
C ALA A 129 26.86 -18.16 49.51
N ASP A 130 26.42 -17.56 50.61
CA ASP A 130 27.31 -16.96 51.60
C ASP A 130 26.67 -17.15 52.99
N GLN A 131 27.46 -17.82 53.85
CA GLN A 131 27.36 -18.06 55.31
C GLN A 131 26.36 -19.09 55.84
#